data_AF-A0A533ZE01-F1
#
_entry.id   AF-A0A533ZE01-F1
#
_cell.length_a   1.000
_cell.length_b   1.000
_cell.length_c   1.000
_cell.angle_alpha   90.00
_cell.angle_beta   90.00
_cell.angle_gamma   90.00
#
_symmetry.space_group_name_H-M   'P 1'
#
loop_
_entity.id
_entity.type
_entity.pdbx_description
1 polymer ?
#
loop_
_entity_poly.entity_id
_entity_poly.type
_entity_poly.pdbx_seq_one_letter_code
_entity_poly.pdbx_strand_id
1 'polypeptide(L)'
;MATYTVQAGDTLGKIAKKFYGDARRFSLIVSANLIANPDQLTVGEELIIPDVPTSASGEPAPAGMPSFAVTTAVAAASPTAKLNEQRLAQVHPLLAIRGRCMIELCAYTGIAVLVTQGLRSWEEQDALYAKGRTVPPIGKKHIVTKAKGGQSYHNFGLAFDIVVLDAVGKADWDVDHPGWEKAGELGKSVGLDWGGDWKSFKDLPHFQYTGGMTLEECRELFPSGLPAIWSEVS
;
A
#
# COMPACT_ATOMS: atom_id res chain seq x y z
N MET A 1 -13.14 -6.08 17.78
CA MET A 1 -13.26 -6.81 16.50
C MET A 1 -14.59 -7.54 16.50
N ALA A 2 -15.35 -7.43 15.41
CA ALA A 2 -16.60 -8.15 15.22
C ALA A 2 -16.44 -9.16 14.06
N THR A 3 -17.31 -10.17 14.00
CA THR A 3 -17.43 -11.03 12.82
C THR A 3 -18.79 -10.86 12.15
N TYR A 4 -18.85 -11.13 10.85
CA TYR A 4 -20.06 -11.02 10.04
C TYR A 4 -20.17 -12.16 9.03
N THR A 5 -21.25 -12.93 9.11
CA THR A 5 -21.57 -13.96 8.13
C THR A 5 -22.22 -13.34 6.89
N VAL A 6 -21.61 -13.52 5.72
CA VAL A 6 -22.10 -13.03 4.42
C VAL A 6 -23.49 -13.58 4.13
N GLN A 7 -24.41 -12.69 3.77
CA GLN A 7 -25.77 -13.03 3.38
C GLN A 7 -25.96 -12.90 1.86
N ALA A 8 -27.00 -13.56 1.34
CA ALA A 8 -27.35 -13.46 -0.08
C ALA A 8 -27.62 -12.00 -0.49
N GLY A 9 -26.92 -11.52 -1.52
CA GLY A 9 -27.04 -10.15 -2.01
C GLY A 9 -26.18 -9.11 -1.27
N ASP A 10 -25.35 -9.54 -0.33
CA ASP A 10 -24.32 -8.67 0.25
C ASP A 10 -23.25 -8.28 -0.77
N THR A 11 -22.70 -7.10 -0.56
CA THR A 11 -21.44 -6.67 -1.15
C THR A 11 -20.57 -6.13 -0.03
N LEU A 12 -19.24 -6.15 -0.19
CA LEU A 12 -18.36 -5.61 0.84
C LEU A 12 -18.68 -4.13 1.14
N GLY A 13 -19.12 -3.37 0.13
CA GLY A 13 -19.61 -2.00 0.31
C GLY A 13 -20.86 -1.90 1.20
N LYS A 14 -21.83 -2.79 1.07
CA LYS A 14 -23.02 -2.82 1.95
C LYS A 14 -22.63 -3.19 3.38
N ILE A 15 -21.76 -4.18 3.53
CA ILE A 15 -21.25 -4.62 4.83
C ILE A 15 -20.47 -3.48 5.48
N ALA A 16 -19.57 -2.82 4.76
CA ALA A 16 -18.83 -1.67 5.25
C ALA A 16 -19.73 -0.50 5.65
N LYS A 17 -20.77 -0.20 4.86
CA LYS A 17 -21.75 0.83 5.22
C LYS A 17 -22.48 0.48 6.52
N LYS A 18 -22.79 -0.79 6.74
CA LYS A 18 -23.48 -1.27 7.95
C LYS A 18 -22.60 -1.11 9.19
N PHE A 19 -21.34 -1.51 9.11
CA PHE A 19 -20.44 -1.52 10.28
C PHE A 19 -19.72 -0.20 10.51
N TYR A 20 -19.44 0.54 9.45
CA TYR A 20 -18.62 1.76 9.52
C TYR A 20 -19.37 3.03 9.10
N GLY A 21 -20.64 2.93 8.72
CA GLY A 21 -21.43 4.05 8.20
C GLY A 21 -21.06 4.49 6.77
N ASP A 22 -20.01 3.92 6.19
CA ASP A 22 -19.46 4.32 4.89
C ASP A 22 -19.14 3.09 4.02
N ALA A 23 -19.79 2.99 2.86
CA ALA A 23 -19.59 1.90 1.92
C ALA A 23 -18.17 1.85 1.35
N ARG A 24 -17.44 2.98 1.35
CA ARG A 24 -16.08 3.09 0.85
C ARG A 24 -15.06 2.39 1.75
N ARG A 25 -15.44 2.04 2.99
CA ARG A 25 -14.57 1.35 3.95
C ARG A 25 -14.53 -0.17 3.76
N PHE A 26 -14.99 -0.66 2.61
CA PHE A 26 -15.00 -2.08 2.29
C PHE A 26 -13.59 -2.66 2.15
N SER A 27 -12.61 -1.83 1.76
CA SER A 27 -11.18 -2.17 1.71
C SER A 27 -10.62 -2.64 3.05
N LEU A 28 -11.16 -2.17 4.18
CA LEU A 28 -10.79 -2.66 5.52
C LEU A 28 -11.22 -4.11 5.72
N ILE A 29 -12.40 -4.47 5.21
CA ILE A 29 -12.93 -5.83 5.27
C ILE A 29 -12.12 -6.74 4.34
N VAL A 30 -11.82 -6.27 3.12
CA VAL A 30 -10.92 -6.98 2.18
C VAL A 30 -9.60 -7.30 2.86
N SER A 31 -8.97 -6.30 3.47
CA SER A 31 -7.64 -6.42 4.07
C SER A 31 -7.60 -7.37 5.26
N ALA A 32 -8.62 -7.31 6.12
CA ALA A 32 -8.73 -8.15 7.32
C ALA A 32 -9.05 -9.62 7.01
N ASN A 33 -9.66 -9.89 5.85
CA ASN A 33 -10.10 -11.22 5.45
C ASN A 33 -9.30 -11.82 4.29
N LEU A 34 -8.28 -11.12 3.82
CA LEU A 34 -7.43 -11.56 2.70
C LEU A 34 -8.25 -11.88 1.44
N ILE A 35 -9.33 -11.13 1.21
CA ILE A 35 -10.25 -11.39 0.10
C ILE A 35 -9.53 -11.04 -1.21
N ALA A 36 -9.24 -12.07 -2.00
CA ALA A 36 -8.55 -11.92 -3.29
C ALA A 36 -9.40 -11.17 -4.33
N ASN A 37 -10.73 -11.39 -4.32
CA ASN A 37 -11.67 -10.72 -5.20
C ASN A 37 -12.83 -10.07 -4.41
N PRO A 38 -12.82 -8.75 -4.21
CA PRO A 38 -13.84 -8.02 -3.44
C PRO A 38 -15.28 -8.15 -3.97
N ASP A 39 -15.46 -8.53 -5.24
CA ASP A 39 -16.77 -8.71 -5.88
C ASP A 39 -17.30 -10.15 -5.77
N GLN A 40 -16.50 -11.06 -5.23
CA GLN A 40 -16.87 -12.47 -5.05
C GLN A 40 -16.89 -12.83 -3.57
N LEU A 41 -18.07 -12.69 -2.96
CA LEU A 41 -18.33 -13.16 -1.61
C LEU A 41 -19.11 -14.47 -1.62
N THR A 42 -18.74 -15.40 -0.75
CA THR A 42 -19.47 -16.66 -0.60
C THR A 42 -20.52 -16.52 0.50
N VAL A 43 -21.78 -16.78 0.20
CA VAL A 43 -22.83 -16.76 1.23
C VAL A 43 -22.51 -17.78 2.32
N GLY A 44 -22.55 -17.36 3.58
CA GLY A 44 -22.15 -18.17 4.73
C GLY A 44 -20.68 -18.01 5.14
N GLU A 45 -19.86 -17.32 4.34
CA GLU A 45 -18.48 -16.96 4.70
C GLU A 45 -18.47 -16.02 5.91
N GLU A 46 -17.59 -16.27 6.88
CA GLU A 46 -17.44 -15.43 8.05
C GLU A 46 -16.31 -14.42 7.82
N LEU A 47 -16.68 -13.13 7.83
CA LEU A 47 -15.75 -12.02 7.65
C LEU A 47 -15.41 -11.38 9.00
N ILE A 48 -14.12 -11.19 9.25
CA ILE A 48 -13.55 -10.33 10.27
C ILE A 48 -13.87 -8.87 9.89
N ILE A 49 -14.56 -8.18 10.79
CA ILE A 49 -14.83 -6.75 10.71
C ILE A 49 -13.90 -6.07 11.71
N PRO A 50 -12.77 -5.50 11.26
CA PRO A 50 -11.82 -4.84 12.15
C PRO A 50 -12.46 -3.63 12.84
N ASP A 51 -12.21 -3.49 14.14
CA ASP A 51 -12.53 -2.24 14.85
C ASP A 51 -11.51 -1.19 14.45
N VAL A 52 -11.93 -0.27 13.59
CA VAL A 52 -11.18 0.96 13.36
C VAL A 52 -11.64 2.00 14.36
N PRO A 53 -10.74 2.82 14.93
CA PRO A 53 -11.15 3.96 15.74
C PRO A 53 -12.09 4.79 14.89
N THR A 54 -13.38 4.75 15.24
CA THR A 54 -14.33 5.71 14.71
C THR A 54 -13.81 7.04 15.23
N SER A 55 -13.38 7.95 14.35
CA SER A 55 -12.98 9.28 14.78
C SER A 55 -14.18 9.88 15.51
N ALA A 56 -14.15 9.80 16.84
CA ALA A 56 -15.13 10.36 17.73
C ALA A 56 -14.88 11.87 17.77
N SER A 57 -15.32 12.54 16.73
CA SER A 57 -15.72 13.94 16.80
C SER A 57 -17.07 14.01 16.10
N GLY A 58 -18.13 13.99 16.90
CA GLY A 58 -19.47 14.41 16.51
C GLY A 58 -19.51 15.91 16.23
N GLU A 59 -18.59 16.39 15.41
CA GLU A 59 -18.64 17.71 14.82
C GLU A 59 -19.32 17.52 13.46
N PRO A 60 -20.48 18.16 13.20
CA PRO A 60 -21.00 18.17 11.85
C PRO A 60 -19.89 18.71 10.96
N ALA A 61 -19.62 18.03 9.84
CA ALA A 61 -18.77 18.59 8.79
C ALA A 61 -19.15 20.07 8.62
N PRO A 62 -18.19 21.02 8.63
CA PRO A 62 -18.51 22.44 8.65
C PRO A 62 -19.54 22.75 7.57
N ALA A 63 -20.73 23.15 8.00
CA ALA A 63 -21.83 23.54 7.14
C ALA A 63 -21.36 24.76 6.34
N GLY A 64 -20.96 24.52 5.10
CA GLY A 64 -20.27 25.52 4.29
C GLY A 64 -19.28 24.95 3.27
N MET A 65 -18.92 23.66 3.35
CA MET A 65 -18.29 23.02 2.20
C MET A 65 -19.33 22.87 1.08
N PRO A 66 -19.08 23.37 -0.14
CA PRO A 66 -19.97 23.08 -1.25
C PRO A 66 -20.09 21.56 -1.34
N SER A 67 -21.33 21.08 -1.42
CA SER A 67 -21.66 19.71 -1.74
C SER A 67 -20.90 19.34 -3.01
N PHE A 68 -19.72 18.74 -2.88
CA PHE A 68 -19.09 18.04 -3.98
C PHE A 68 -19.96 16.82 -4.21
N ALA A 69 -20.87 16.99 -5.17
CA ALA A 69 -21.62 15.93 -5.77
C ALA A 69 -20.68 14.74 -5.99
N VAL A 70 -21.14 13.58 -5.55
CA VAL A 70 -20.63 12.25 -5.88
C VAL A 70 -19.85 12.30 -7.19
N THR A 71 -18.55 12.10 -7.12
CA THR A 71 -17.80 11.59 -8.27
C THR A 71 -16.95 10.42 -7.84
N THR A 72 -17.65 9.31 -7.59
CA THR A 72 -17.13 7.93 -7.62
C THR A 72 -16.56 7.53 -9.01
N ALA A 73 -16.13 8.50 -9.83
CA ALA A 73 -15.57 8.31 -11.16
C ALA A 73 -14.32 9.17 -11.44
N VAL A 74 -13.81 9.99 -10.49
CA VAL A 74 -12.62 10.85 -10.76
C VAL A 74 -11.34 10.36 -10.07
N ALA A 75 -11.42 9.53 -9.03
CA ALA A 75 -10.22 8.96 -8.40
C ALA A 75 -9.44 8.01 -9.33
N ALA A 76 -10.10 7.38 -10.31
CA ALA A 76 -9.46 6.46 -11.27
C ALA A 76 -8.81 7.17 -12.48
N ALA A 77 -8.99 8.48 -12.65
CA ALA A 77 -8.63 9.18 -13.91
C ALA A 77 -7.40 10.10 -13.82
N SER A 78 -6.78 10.28 -12.66
CA SER A 78 -5.59 11.13 -12.54
C SER A 78 -4.33 10.43 -13.08
N PRO A 79 -3.35 11.16 -13.65
CA PRO A 79 -2.06 10.58 -14.04
C PRO A 79 -1.37 9.84 -12.89
N THR A 80 -1.50 10.35 -11.66
CA THR A 80 -0.98 9.70 -10.45
C THR A 80 -1.66 8.37 -10.17
N ALA A 81 -3.00 8.30 -10.22
CA ALA A 81 -3.73 7.07 -9.99
C ALA A 81 -3.37 5.99 -11.03
N LYS A 82 -3.27 6.38 -12.30
CA LYS A 82 -2.84 5.49 -13.38
C LYS A 82 -1.43 4.94 -13.14
N LEU A 83 -0.51 5.80 -12.71
CA LEU A 83 0.88 5.42 -12.48
C LEU A 83 1.04 4.55 -11.21
N ASN A 84 0.28 4.82 -10.16
CA ASN A 84 0.18 3.97 -8.98
C ASN A 84 -0.28 2.56 -9.37
N GLU A 85 -1.38 2.48 -10.14
CA GLU A 85 -1.94 1.21 -10.58
C GLU A 85 -0.97 0.42 -11.45
N GLN A 86 -0.31 1.08 -12.41
CA GLN A 86 0.70 0.44 -13.25
C GLN A 86 1.84 -0.20 -12.44
N ARG A 87 2.25 0.42 -11.33
CA ARG A 87 3.32 -0.10 -10.47
C ARG A 87 2.83 -1.18 -9.53
N LEU A 88 1.65 -1.02 -8.95
CA LEU A 88 1.05 -2.02 -8.06
C LEU A 88 0.61 -3.28 -8.81
N ALA A 89 0.22 -3.18 -10.07
CA ALA A 89 -0.13 -4.33 -10.90
C ALA A 89 1.04 -5.29 -11.17
N GLN A 90 2.29 -4.86 -10.89
CA GLN A 90 3.50 -5.66 -11.11
C GLN A 90 3.99 -6.39 -9.86
N VAL A 91 3.40 -6.12 -8.69
CA VAL A 91 3.80 -6.76 -7.42
C VAL A 91 2.81 -7.86 -7.03
N HIS A 92 3.11 -8.60 -5.96
CA HIS A 92 2.24 -9.66 -5.44
C HIS A 92 0.79 -9.16 -5.25
N PRO A 93 -0.24 -9.94 -5.64
CA PRO A 93 -1.63 -9.49 -5.58
C PRO A 93 -2.08 -8.99 -4.20
N LEU A 94 -1.72 -9.68 -3.11
CA LEU A 94 -2.05 -9.20 -1.75
C LEU A 94 -1.32 -7.90 -1.39
N LEU A 95 -0.07 -7.73 -1.83
CA LEU A 95 0.65 -6.47 -1.62
C LEU A 95 -0.01 -5.34 -2.41
N ALA A 96 -0.42 -5.60 -3.66
CA ALA A 96 -1.10 -4.63 -4.50
C ALA A 96 -2.44 -4.19 -3.88
N ILE A 97 -3.23 -5.14 -3.35
CA ILE A 97 -4.48 -4.86 -2.63
C ILE A 97 -4.20 -3.95 -1.42
N ARG A 98 -3.21 -4.30 -0.59
CA ARG A 98 -2.82 -3.49 0.58
C ARG A 98 -2.35 -2.09 0.18
N GLY A 99 -1.51 -1.98 -0.85
CA GLY A 99 -1.05 -0.71 -1.39
C GLY A 99 -2.19 0.18 -1.87
N ARG A 100 -3.17 -0.38 -2.60
CA ARG A 100 -4.37 0.36 -3.02
C ARG A 100 -5.19 0.85 -1.83
N CYS A 101 -5.42 -0.01 -0.83
CA CYS A 101 -6.12 0.37 0.39
C CYS A 101 -5.40 1.50 1.14
N MET A 102 -4.06 1.43 1.25
CA MET A 102 -3.25 2.48 1.86
C MET A 102 -3.41 3.81 1.12
N ILE A 103 -3.36 3.81 -0.22
CA ILE A 103 -3.50 5.02 -1.04
C ILE A 103 -4.88 5.66 -0.83
N GLU A 104 -5.95 4.86 -0.78
CA GLU A 104 -7.31 5.35 -0.50
C GLU A 104 -7.43 5.97 0.90
N LEU A 105 -6.84 5.33 1.91
CA LEU A 105 -6.81 5.87 3.28
C LEU A 105 -5.99 7.17 3.38
N CYS A 106 -4.85 7.24 2.67
CA CYS A 106 -4.06 8.47 2.57
C CYS A 106 -4.93 9.59 1.97
N ALA A 107 -5.57 9.34 0.83
CA ALA A 107 -6.42 10.34 0.18
C ALA A 107 -7.57 10.80 1.08
N TYR A 108 -8.20 9.89 1.81
CA TYR A 108 -9.27 10.21 2.76
C TYR A 108 -8.80 11.09 3.93
N THR A 109 -7.54 10.97 4.33
CA THR A 109 -6.92 11.77 5.39
C THR A 109 -6.23 13.04 4.88
N GLY A 110 -6.41 13.38 3.60
CA GLY A 110 -5.85 14.58 2.99
C GLY A 110 -4.40 14.45 2.52
N ILE A 111 -3.88 13.23 2.40
CA ILE A 111 -2.51 12.94 1.95
C ILE A 111 -2.57 12.28 0.58
N ALA A 112 -1.91 12.90 -0.40
CA ALA A 112 -1.73 12.28 -1.70
C ALA A 112 -0.34 11.61 -1.75
N VAL A 113 -0.29 10.39 -2.30
CA VAL A 113 0.96 9.64 -2.48
C VAL A 113 1.07 9.09 -3.90
N LEU A 114 2.30 8.97 -4.37
CA LEU A 114 2.67 8.32 -5.62
C LEU A 114 3.57 7.12 -5.31
N VAL A 115 3.19 5.92 -5.72
CA VAL A 115 4.06 4.75 -5.72
C VAL A 115 5.19 5.05 -6.70
N THR A 116 6.44 5.14 -6.27
CA THR A 116 7.59 5.49 -7.12
C THR A 116 8.32 4.26 -7.65
N GLN A 117 8.25 3.14 -6.93
CA GLN A 117 8.88 1.86 -7.28
C GLN A 117 7.98 0.70 -6.85
N GLY A 118 7.99 -0.38 -7.62
CA GLY A 118 7.32 -1.65 -7.30
C GLY A 118 8.31 -2.80 -7.47
N LEU A 119 7.98 -3.76 -8.33
CA LEU A 119 8.91 -4.81 -8.76
C LEU A 119 10.15 -4.20 -9.42
N ARG A 120 11.34 -4.74 -9.10
CA ARG A 120 12.63 -4.32 -9.64
C ARG A 120 13.49 -5.54 -9.95
N SER A 121 14.11 -5.61 -11.13
CA SER A 121 15.01 -6.71 -11.47
C SER A 121 16.27 -6.73 -10.59
N TRP A 122 17.01 -7.85 -10.59
CA TRP A 122 18.26 -7.95 -9.84
C TRP A 122 19.32 -7.03 -10.42
N GLU A 123 19.37 -6.90 -11.75
CA GLU A 123 20.26 -6.01 -12.48
C GLU A 123 19.95 -4.54 -12.19
N GLU A 124 18.66 -4.17 -12.17
CA GLU A 124 18.22 -2.83 -11.79
C GLU A 124 18.61 -2.51 -10.34
N GLN A 125 18.49 -3.48 -9.43
CA GLN A 125 18.91 -3.33 -8.04
C GLN A 125 20.43 -3.19 -7.90
N ASP A 126 21.22 -3.98 -8.64
CA ASP A 126 22.68 -3.84 -8.66
C ASP A 126 23.11 -2.50 -9.25
N ALA A 127 22.40 -1.99 -10.26
CA ALA A 127 22.63 -0.65 -10.78
C ALA A 127 22.33 0.45 -9.74
N LEU A 128 21.31 0.27 -8.89
CA LEU A 128 21.08 1.18 -7.76
C LEU A 128 22.17 1.05 -6.69
N TYR A 129 22.62 -0.18 -6.39
CA TYR A 129 23.70 -0.43 -5.44
C TYR A 129 25.01 0.23 -5.89
N ALA A 130 25.29 0.29 -7.19
CA ALA A 130 26.47 0.92 -7.75
C ALA A 130 26.55 2.45 -7.51
N LYS A 131 25.42 3.14 -7.34
CA LYS A 131 25.36 4.61 -7.18
C LYS A 131 26.07 5.08 -5.91
N GLY A 132 26.97 6.05 -6.11
CA GLY A 132 28.00 6.57 -5.20
C GLY A 132 28.90 5.53 -4.54
N ARG A 133 29.05 4.36 -5.18
CA ARG A 133 30.13 3.40 -4.94
C ARG A 133 31.06 3.34 -6.15
N THR A 134 30.55 2.82 -7.26
CA THR A 134 31.28 2.67 -8.53
C THR A 134 30.74 3.59 -9.63
N VAL A 135 29.53 4.14 -9.46
CA VAL A 135 28.93 5.16 -10.33
C VAL A 135 28.84 6.46 -9.52
N PRO A 136 29.19 7.64 -10.07
CA PRO A 136 29.04 8.92 -9.37
C PRO A 136 27.60 9.14 -8.86
N PRO A 137 27.42 9.80 -7.70
CA PRO A 137 26.10 10.04 -7.15
C PRO A 137 25.28 11.01 -8.02
N ILE A 138 23.96 10.89 -7.93
CA ILE A 138 23.04 11.88 -8.50
C ILE A 138 22.64 12.84 -7.37
N GLY A 139 23.04 14.10 -7.49
CA GLY A 139 22.76 15.13 -6.47
C GLY A 139 23.59 14.94 -5.19
N LYS A 140 23.04 15.33 -4.03
CA LYS A 140 23.74 15.31 -2.73
C LYS A 140 23.73 13.94 -2.03
N LYS A 141 22.96 12.96 -2.52
CA LYS A 141 22.86 11.63 -1.90
C LYS A 141 23.90 10.69 -2.49
N HIS A 142 24.82 10.23 -1.64
CA HIS A 142 25.91 9.36 -2.04
C HIS A 142 25.50 7.88 -2.15
N ILE A 143 24.62 7.36 -1.30
CA ILE A 143 24.20 5.95 -1.35
C ILE A 143 22.68 5.89 -1.25
N VAL A 144 22.03 5.24 -2.22
CA VAL A 144 20.56 5.12 -2.28
C VAL A 144 20.03 3.76 -1.82
N THR A 145 20.91 2.75 -1.73
CA THR A 145 20.57 1.43 -1.19
C THR A 145 21.82 0.73 -0.65
N LYS A 146 21.60 -0.22 0.26
CA LYS A 146 22.61 -1.16 0.75
C LYS A 146 22.44 -2.59 0.20
N ALA A 147 21.32 -2.86 -0.46
CA ALA A 147 20.99 -4.17 -1.00
C ALA A 147 21.52 -4.33 -2.43
N LYS A 148 22.15 -5.47 -2.71
CA LYS A 148 22.42 -5.94 -4.08
C LYS A 148 21.18 -6.64 -4.67
N GLY A 149 21.25 -7.03 -5.94
CA GLY A 149 20.27 -7.93 -6.56
C GLY A 149 20.02 -9.17 -5.70
N GLY A 150 18.74 -9.50 -5.49
CA GLY A 150 18.31 -10.61 -4.64
C GLY A 150 18.36 -10.33 -3.12
N GLN A 151 18.73 -9.11 -2.72
CA GLN A 151 18.80 -8.69 -1.31
C GLN A 151 17.74 -7.64 -0.94
N SER A 152 16.76 -7.43 -1.82
CA SER A 152 15.66 -6.48 -1.63
C SER A 152 14.33 -7.17 -1.94
N TYR A 153 13.30 -6.91 -1.14
CA TYR A 153 11.95 -7.45 -1.40
C TYR A 153 11.32 -6.90 -2.69
N HIS A 154 11.82 -5.77 -3.21
CA HIS A 154 11.48 -5.31 -4.56
C HIS A 154 11.86 -6.32 -5.64
N ASN A 155 12.89 -7.15 -5.42
CA ASN A 155 13.33 -8.17 -6.37
C ASN A 155 12.37 -9.35 -6.50
N PHE A 156 11.41 -9.44 -5.59
CA PHE A 156 10.47 -10.54 -5.49
C PHE A 156 9.01 -10.06 -5.61
N GLY A 157 8.79 -8.78 -5.89
CA GLY A 157 7.45 -8.18 -5.95
C GLY A 157 6.76 -8.14 -4.58
N LEU A 158 7.53 -8.05 -3.50
CA LEU A 158 7.04 -8.04 -2.11
C LEU A 158 7.27 -6.69 -1.41
N ALA A 159 7.69 -5.65 -2.15
CA ALA A 159 7.79 -4.29 -1.66
C ALA A 159 7.41 -3.25 -2.72
N PHE A 160 7.04 -2.06 -2.26
CA PHE A 160 6.86 -0.86 -3.08
C PHE A 160 7.32 0.38 -2.30
N ASP A 161 7.75 1.40 -3.04
CA ASP A 161 8.14 2.69 -2.48
C ASP A 161 7.08 3.73 -2.82
N ILE A 162 6.83 4.68 -1.92
CA ILE A 162 6.02 5.87 -2.20
C ILE A 162 6.80 7.18 -2.11
N VAL A 163 6.21 8.24 -2.63
CA VAL A 163 6.52 9.61 -2.28
C VAL A 163 5.24 10.35 -1.91
N VAL A 164 5.30 11.20 -0.89
CA VAL A 164 4.21 12.13 -0.57
C VAL A 164 4.14 13.21 -1.65
N LEU A 165 2.94 13.71 -1.92
CA LEU A 165 2.73 14.77 -2.90
C LEU A 165 2.32 16.05 -2.19
N ASP A 166 2.85 17.18 -2.67
CA ASP A 166 2.46 18.50 -2.22
C ASP A 166 1.03 18.88 -2.68
N ALA A 167 0.56 20.05 -2.26
CA ALA A 167 -0.78 20.54 -2.57
C ALA A 167 -1.07 20.71 -4.08
N VAL A 168 -0.04 20.74 -4.93
CA VAL A 168 -0.17 20.83 -6.40
C VAL A 168 0.12 19.49 -7.10
N GLY A 169 0.31 18.41 -6.34
CA GLY A 169 0.51 17.05 -6.84
C GLY A 169 1.94 16.73 -7.26
N LYS A 170 2.94 17.53 -6.86
CA LYS A 170 4.35 17.27 -7.14
C LYS A 170 4.97 16.42 -6.02
N ALA A 171 5.90 15.54 -6.38
CA ALA A 171 6.65 14.75 -5.43
C ALA A 171 7.40 15.64 -4.43
N ASP A 172 7.08 15.47 -3.16
CA ASP A 172 7.76 16.09 -2.02
C ASP A 172 8.60 15.03 -1.30
N TRP A 173 9.92 15.27 -1.29
CA TRP A 173 10.90 14.37 -0.69
C TRP A 173 11.43 14.91 0.65
N ASP A 174 10.84 15.98 1.17
CA ASP A 174 11.16 16.48 2.49
C ASP A 174 10.82 15.43 3.55
N VAL A 175 11.84 14.96 4.26
CA VAL A 175 11.69 13.90 5.26
C VAL A 175 10.90 14.34 6.48
N ASP A 176 10.78 15.67 6.70
CA ASP A 176 10.00 16.25 7.78
C ASP A 176 8.54 16.49 7.37
N HIS A 177 8.15 16.18 6.13
CA HIS A 177 6.77 16.29 5.68
C HIS A 177 5.85 15.35 6.51
N PRO A 178 4.79 15.87 7.17
CA PRO A 178 3.98 15.08 8.10
C PRO A 178 3.23 13.92 7.44
N GLY A 179 3.07 13.98 6.11
CA GLY A 179 2.50 12.89 5.31
C GLY A 179 3.27 11.57 5.40
N TRP A 180 4.58 11.58 5.70
CA TRP A 180 5.35 10.33 5.81
C TRP A 180 4.90 9.48 6.99
N GLU A 181 4.85 10.06 8.18
CA GLU A 181 4.43 9.36 9.40
C GLU A 181 2.98 8.88 9.23
N LYS A 182 2.12 9.73 8.69
CA LYS A 182 0.72 9.38 8.51
C LYS A 182 0.51 8.29 7.46
N ALA A 183 1.24 8.30 6.34
CA ALA A 183 1.22 7.21 5.38
C ALA A 183 1.76 5.91 6.00
N GLY A 184 2.81 6.00 6.83
CA GLY A 184 3.35 4.88 7.61
C GLY A 184 2.33 4.24 8.53
N GLU A 185 1.63 5.03 9.35
CA GLU A 185 0.53 4.57 10.22
C GLU A 185 -0.58 3.87 9.42
N LEU A 186 -1.00 4.47 8.31
CA LEU A 186 -2.08 3.94 7.47
C LEU A 186 -1.66 2.66 6.74
N GLY A 187 -0.41 2.58 6.25
CA GLY A 187 0.13 1.36 5.66
C GLY A 187 0.15 0.21 6.66
N LYS A 188 0.59 0.47 7.90
CA LYS A 188 0.53 -0.52 8.98
C LYS A 188 -0.89 -0.97 9.29
N SER A 189 -1.86 -0.06 9.25
CA SER A 189 -3.27 -0.40 9.50
C SER A 189 -3.87 -1.37 8.48
N VAL A 190 -3.27 -1.50 7.28
CA VAL A 190 -3.67 -2.45 6.23
C VAL A 190 -2.75 -3.67 6.13
N GLY A 191 -1.88 -3.85 7.13
CA GLY A 191 -1.00 -5.02 7.26
C GLY A 191 0.31 -4.92 6.49
N LEU A 192 0.78 -3.71 6.15
CA LEU A 192 2.11 -3.50 5.57
C LEU A 192 3.14 -3.28 6.69
N ASP A 193 4.35 -3.81 6.50
CA ASP A 193 5.51 -3.34 7.24
C ASP A 193 6.00 -2.02 6.61
N TRP A 194 6.42 -1.08 7.45
CA TRP A 194 6.90 0.23 7.00
C TRP A 194 8.39 0.43 7.34
N GLY A 195 9.17 0.87 6.36
CA GLY A 195 10.61 1.14 6.50
C GLY A 195 10.95 2.28 7.47
N GLY A 196 9.98 3.15 7.79
CA GLY A 196 10.15 4.18 8.82
C GLY A 196 10.31 3.65 10.25
N ASP A 197 9.86 2.42 10.51
CA ASP A 197 10.00 1.75 11.81
C ASP A 197 11.35 1.05 11.98
N TRP A 198 12.18 0.97 10.94
CA TRP A 198 13.48 0.32 11.02
C TRP A 198 14.41 1.04 12.01
N LYS A 199 15.09 0.27 12.87
CA LYS A 199 15.97 0.81 13.92
C LYS A 199 17.22 1.51 13.37
N SER A 200 17.63 1.15 12.16
CA SER A 200 18.76 1.76 11.47
C SER A 200 18.44 1.85 9.99
N PHE A 201 18.91 2.90 9.31
CA PHE A 201 18.63 3.13 7.89
C PHE A 201 17.14 3.20 7.59
N LYS A 202 16.41 4.03 8.35
CA LYS A 202 14.99 4.31 8.10
C LYS A 202 14.78 4.67 6.64
N ASP A 203 13.82 3.99 6.03
CA ASP A 203 13.44 4.18 4.63
C ASP A 203 11.96 4.56 4.58
N LEU A 204 11.68 5.85 4.76
CA LEU A 204 10.30 6.37 4.83
C LEU A 204 9.45 6.02 3.59
N PRO A 205 10.01 6.01 2.36
CA PRO A 205 9.31 5.51 1.18
C PRO A 205 8.85 4.05 1.24
N HIS A 206 9.56 3.18 1.95
CA HIS A 206 9.48 1.72 1.75
C HIS A 206 8.31 1.08 2.50
N PHE A 207 7.52 0.29 1.79
CA PHE A 207 6.50 -0.59 2.33
C PHE A 207 6.66 -2.00 1.80
N GLN A 208 6.37 -3.01 2.62
CA GLN A 208 6.45 -4.41 2.20
C GLN A 208 5.35 -5.28 2.82
N TYR A 209 5.08 -6.40 2.15
CA TYR A 209 4.27 -7.51 2.68
C TYR A 209 4.90 -8.80 2.19
N THR A 210 5.42 -9.60 3.12
CA THR A 210 6.20 -10.80 2.78
C THR A 210 5.47 -12.11 3.06
N GLY A 211 4.31 -12.06 3.74
CA GLY A 211 3.64 -13.28 4.22
C GLY A 211 4.51 -14.10 5.20
N GLY A 212 5.52 -13.49 5.82
CA GLY A 212 6.50 -14.17 6.66
C GLY A 212 7.77 -14.64 5.93
N MET A 213 7.81 -14.58 4.59
CA MET A 213 8.98 -15.02 3.83
C MET A 213 10.22 -14.18 4.11
N THR A 214 11.34 -14.86 4.27
CA THR A 214 12.68 -14.29 4.35
C THR A 214 13.26 -14.05 2.96
N LEU A 215 14.21 -13.13 2.84
CA LEU A 215 14.96 -12.93 1.58
C LEU A 215 15.73 -14.19 1.13
N GLU A 216 16.08 -15.08 2.06
CA GLU A 216 16.75 -16.35 1.73
C GLU A 216 15.80 -17.30 1.02
N GLU A 217 14.64 -17.57 1.59
CA GLU A 217 13.59 -18.37 0.96
C GLU A 217 13.18 -17.80 -0.41
N CYS A 218 13.01 -16.46 -0.51
CA CYS A 218 12.72 -15.83 -1.79
C CYS A 218 13.82 -16.09 -2.83
N ARG A 219 15.11 -16.05 -2.45
CA ARG A 219 16.22 -16.33 -3.38
C ARG A 219 16.26 -17.80 -3.79
N GLU A 220 15.98 -18.72 -2.87
CA GLU A 220 15.96 -20.16 -3.14
C GLU A 220 14.85 -20.53 -4.13
N LEU A 221 13.69 -19.89 -4.04
CA LEU A 221 12.55 -20.11 -4.93
C LEU A 221 12.65 -19.33 -6.25
N PHE A 222 13.44 -18.26 -6.31
CA PHE A 222 13.56 -17.41 -7.50
C PHE A 222 13.92 -18.13 -8.81
N PRO A 223 14.75 -19.20 -8.84
CA PRO A 223 14.97 -20.00 -10.05
C PRO A 223 13.70 -20.58 -10.66
N SER A 224 12.65 -20.79 -9.86
CA SER A 224 11.31 -21.23 -10.31
C SER A 224 10.39 -20.06 -10.69
N GLY A 225 10.89 -18.82 -10.62
CA GLY A 225 10.20 -17.60 -10.96
C GLY A 225 9.35 -17.01 -9.83
N LEU A 226 8.84 -15.79 -10.06
CA LEU A 226 7.97 -15.09 -9.11
C LEU A 226 6.73 -15.89 -8.69
N PRO A 227 6.04 -16.66 -9.57
CA PRO A 227 4.88 -17.42 -9.14
C PRO A 227 5.15 -18.43 -8.02
N ALA A 228 6.34 -19.03 -7.98
CA ALA A 228 6.73 -19.99 -6.94
C ALA A 228 6.99 -19.29 -5.59
N ILE A 229 7.43 -18.04 -5.60
CA ILE A 229 7.54 -17.22 -4.39
C ILE A 229 6.15 -16.77 -3.95
N TRP A 230 5.34 -16.30 -4.90
CA TRP A 230 4.02 -15.73 -4.65
C TRP A 230 3.01 -16.77 -4.12
N SER A 231 3.17 -18.06 -4.42
CA SER A 231 2.33 -19.11 -3.83
C SER A 231 2.54 -19.31 -2.33
N GLU A 232 3.70 -18.92 -1.80
CA GLU A 232 4.02 -19.05 -0.37
C GLU A 232 3.57 -17.84 0.46
N VAL A 233 3.16 -16.74 -0.20
CA VAL A 233 2.72 -15.51 0.46
C VAL A 233 1.21 -15.58 0.71
N SER A 234 0.85 -15.88 1.95
CA SER A 234 -0.54 -15.86 2.45
C SER A 234 -0.88 -14.62 3.26
#